data_AF-A0A3D9I748-F1
#
_entry.id   AF-A0A3D9I748-F1
#
_cell.length_a   1.000
_cell.length_b   1.000
_cell.length_c   1.000
_cell.angle_alpha   90.00
_cell.angle_beta   90.00
_cell.angle_gamma   90.00
#
_symmetry.space_group_name_H-M   'P 1'
#
loop_
_entity.id
_entity.type
_entity.pdbx_description
1 polymer ?
#
loop_
_entity_poly.entity_id
_entity_poly.type
_entity_poly.pdbx_seq_one_letter_code
_entity_poly.pdbx_strand_id
1 'polypeptide(L)'
;MDELILKVLAETRRLSSIGEITEYEEFEDFIELRQVLTDAVQERAGNLTDDQKARIEELRSFDSAILKEMQRLRDEAMDGMNRLSSSKKQHAAYNNSGVYDSFMVDKRK
;
A
#
# COMPACT_ATOMS: atom_id res chain seq x y z
N MET A 1 -12.44 -18.63 -17.37
CA MET A 1 -11.12 -18.01 -17.60
C MET A 1 -11.26 -16.63 -18.20
N ASP A 2 -12.00 -16.47 -19.30
CA ASP A 2 -12.21 -15.14 -19.89
C ASP A 2 -12.85 -14.15 -18.92
N GLU A 3 -13.85 -14.59 -18.16
CA GLU A 3 -14.45 -13.79 -17.08
C GLU A 3 -13.43 -13.38 -16.01
N LEU A 4 -12.51 -14.28 -15.65
CA LEU A 4 -11.46 -14.00 -14.66
C LEU A 4 -10.46 -12.98 -15.21
N ILE A 5 -10.04 -13.12 -16.46
CA ILE A 5 -9.16 -12.16 -17.14
C ILE A 5 -9.85 -10.79 -17.22
N LEU A 6 -11.12 -10.74 -17.62
CA LEU A 6 -11.90 -9.50 -17.68
C LEU A 6 -12.05 -8.83 -16.31
N LYS A 7 -12.29 -9.62 -15.27
CA LYS A 7 -12.40 -9.12 -13.89
C LYS A 7 -11.07 -8.52 -13.43
N VAL A 8 -9.96 -9.23 -13.60
CA VAL A 8 -8.61 -8.73 -13.25
C VAL A 8 -8.30 -7.46 -14.04
N LEU A 9 -8.65 -7.41 -15.32
CA LEU A 9 -8.38 -6.28 -16.20
C LEU A 9 -9.21 -5.04 -15.86
N ALA A 10 -10.47 -5.22 -15.46
CA ALA A 10 -11.27 -4.13 -14.91
C ALA A 10 -10.63 -3.57 -13.62
N GLU A 11 -10.22 -4.46 -12.72
CA GLU A 11 -9.62 -4.06 -11.44
C GLU A 11 -8.27 -3.37 -11.62
N THR A 12 -7.42 -3.91 -12.48
CA THR A 12 -6.14 -3.30 -12.85
C THR A 12 -6.32 -1.89 -13.42
N ARG A 13 -7.32 -1.67 -14.27
CA ARG A 13 -7.61 -0.34 -14.83
C ARG A 13 -8.09 0.64 -13.77
N ARG A 14 -8.93 0.19 -12.83
CA ARG A 14 -9.39 0.99 -11.70
C ARG A 14 -8.21 1.41 -10.82
N LEU A 15 -7.42 0.45 -10.37
CA LEU A 15 -6.28 0.70 -9.47
C LEU A 15 -5.11 1.45 -10.11
N SER A 16 -5.01 1.45 -11.44
CA SER A 16 -4.02 2.25 -12.18
C SER A 16 -4.53 3.65 -12.58
N SER A 17 -5.80 3.95 -12.30
CA SER A 17 -6.41 5.24 -12.60
C SER A 17 -5.82 6.34 -11.70
N ILE A 18 -5.32 7.40 -12.33
CA ILE A 18 -4.73 8.54 -11.62
C ILE A 18 -5.82 9.29 -10.87
N GLY A 19 -5.65 9.44 -9.55
CA GLY A 19 -6.51 10.27 -8.70
C GLY A 19 -7.64 9.52 -8.00
N GLU A 20 -7.73 8.20 -8.18
CA GLU A 20 -8.59 7.38 -7.31
C GLU A 20 -7.90 7.23 -5.95
N ILE A 21 -8.65 7.52 -4.87
CA ILE A 21 -8.16 7.26 -3.52
C ILE A 21 -8.38 5.78 -3.29
N THR A 22 -7.30 5.02 -3.38
CA THR A 22 -7.31 3.58 -3.16
C THR A 22 -6.75 3.27 -1.78
N GLU A 23 -7.48 2.46 -1.03
CA GLU A 23 -7.03 1.93 0.27
C GLU A 23 -6.12 0.71 0.07
N TYR A 24 -5.27 0.43 1.06
CA TYR A 24 -4.30 -0.66 0.98
C TYR A 24 -5.01 -2.03 0.84
N GLU A 25 -6.13 -2.19 1.50
CA GLU A 25 -7.00 -3.36 1.50
C GLU A 25 -7.45 -3.72 0.07
N GLU A 26 -7.72 -2.72 -0.77
CA GLU A 26 -8.10 -2.96 -2.17
C GLU A 26 -6.94 -3.52 -3.00
N PHE A 27 -5.70 -3.16 -2.66
CA PHE A 27 -4.51 -3.77 -3.28
C PHE A 27 -4.27 -5.19 -2.78
N GLU A 28 -4.59 -5.51 -1.51
CA GLU A 28 -4.54 -6.90 -1.02
C GLU A 28 -5.52 -7.80 -1.79
N ASP A 29 -6.79 -7.37 -1.88
CA ASP A 29 -7.82 -8.09 -2.63
C ASP A 29 -7.43 -8.28 -4.11
N PHE A 30 -6.82 -7.26 -4.71
CA PHE A 30 -6.33 -7.34 -6.09
C PHE A 30 -5.19 -8.35 -6.26
N ILE A 31 -4.26 -8.42 -5.30
CA ILE A 31 -3.16 -9.40 -5.34
C ILE A 31 -3.72 -10.82 -5.28
N GLU A 32 -4.69 -11.08 -4.40
CA GLU A 32 -5.35 -12.39 -4.33
C GLU A 32 -6.04 -12.73 -5.65
N LEU A 33 -6.83 -11.81 -6.20
CA LEU A 33 -7.51 -11.99 -7.49
C LEU A 33 -6.51 -12.28 -8.62
N ARG A 34 -5.36 -11.60 -8.62
CA ARG A 34 -4.32 -11.80 -9.63
C ARG A 34 -3.55 -13.10 -9.44
N GLN A 35 -3.39 -13.58 -8.21
CA GLN A 35 -2.83 -14.90 -7.93
C GLN A 35 -3.71 -16.00 -8.52
N VAL A 36 -5.03 -15.91 -8.33
CA VAL A 36 -5.99 -16.86 -8.91
C VAL A 36 -5.88 -16.91 -10.44
N LEU A 37 -5.68 -15.76 -11.10
CA LEU A 37 -5.42 -15.74 -12.54
C LEU A 37 -4.09 -16.39 -12.92
N THR A 38 -3.03 -16.12 -12.16
CA THR A 38 -1.70 -16.68 -12.39
C THR A 38 -1.73 -18.21 -12.29
N ASP A 39 -2.39 -18.73 -11.26
CA ASP A 39 -2.56 -20.17 -11.05
C ASP A 39 -3.36 -20.80 -12.21
N ALA A 40 -4.47 -20.17 -12.61
CA ALA A 40 -5.28 -20.63 -13.74
C ALA A 40 -4.53 -20.61 -15.08
N VAL A 41 -3.62 -19.66 -15.28
CA VAL A 41 -2.73 -19.59 -16.45
C VAL A 41 -1.71 -20.72 -16.40
N GLN A 42 -1.13 -20.99 -15.23
CA GLN A 42 -0.15 -22.06 -15.03
C GLN A 42 -0.76 -23.44 -15.24
N GLU A 43 -1.95 -23.69 -14.72
CA GLU A 43 -2.67 -24.97 -14.91
C GLU A 43 -2.98 -25.26 -16.38
N ARG A 44 -3.13 -24.21 -17.20
CA ARG A 44 -3.47 -24.31 -18.62
C ARG A 44 -2.25 -24.20 -19.54
N ALA A 45 -1.03 -24.29 -19.00
CA ALA A 45 0.23 -24.05 -19.69
C ALA A 45 0.21 -24.53 -21.16
N GLY A 46 0.11 -23.57 -22.10
CA GLY A 46 0.13 -23.80 -23.55
C GLY A 46 -1.23 -23.79 -24.27
N ASN A 47 -2.36 -23.94 -23.57
CA ASN A 47 -3.71 -23.99 -24.13
C ASN A 47 -4.49 -22.67 -24.02
N LEU A 48 -3.79 -21.55 -24.04
CA LEU A 48 -4.43 -20.23 -24.08
C LEU A 48 -4.78 -19.86 -25.52
N THR A 49 -5.98 -19.33 -25.70
CA THR A 49 -6.39 -18.70 -26.96
C THR A 49 -5.58 -17.43 -27.20
N ASP A 50 -5.48 -16.98 -28.46
CA ASP A 50 -4.73 -15.76 -28.76
C ASP A 50 -5.38 -14.50 -28.17
N ASP A 51 -6.72 -14.48 -28.02
CA ASP A 51 -7.43 -13.40 -27.33
C ASP A 51 -7.07 -13.36 -25.83
N GLN A 52 -6.99 -14.52 -25.18
CA GLN A 52 -6.55 -14.61 -23.77
C GLN A 52 -5.11 -14.13 -23.60
N LYS A 53 -4.21 -14.51 -24.50
CA LYS A 53 -2.81 -14.03 -24.49
C LYS A 53 -2.74 -12.52 -24.67
N ALA A 54 -3.50 -11.97 -25.62
CA ALA A 54 -3.52 -10.53 -25.88
C ALA A 54 -3.99 -9.74 -24.65
N ARG A 55 -5.03 -10.22 -23.95
CA ARG A 55 -5.51 -9.58 -22.71
C ARG A 55 -4.51 -9.72 -21.55
N ILE A 56 -3.81 -10.85 -21.45
CA ILE A 56 -2.76 -11.04 -20.43
C ILE A 56 -1.58 -10.10 -20.71
N GLU A 57 -1.19 -9.91 -21.97
CA GLU A 57 -0.17 -8.92 -22.34
C GLU A 57 -0.64 -7.49 -22.07
N GLU A 58 -1.92 -7.19 -22.30
CA GLU A 58 -2.51 -5.91 -21.89
C GLU A 58 -2.38 -5.71 -20.38
N LEU A 59 -2.72 -6.70 -19.54
CA LEU A 59 -2.55 -6.64 -18.08
C LEU A 59 -1.11 -6.28 -17.69
N ARG A 60 -0.12 -6.90 -18.32
CA ARG A 60 1.31 -6.65 -18.03
C ARG A 60 1.72 -5.20 -18.28
N SER A 61 1.05 -4.50 -19.20
CA SER A 61 1.37 -3.09 -19.48
C SER A 61 1.09 -2.16 -18.29
N PHE A 62 0.16 -2.53 -17.40
CA PHE A 62 -0.22 -1.75 -16.23
C PHE A 62 0.65 -2.02 -14.99
N ASP A 63 1.49 -3.06 -15.00
CA ASP A 63 2.26 -3.50 -13.82
C ASP A 63 3.12 -2.38 -13.23
N SER A 64 3.75 -1.59 -14.11
CA SER A 64 4.59 -0.47 -13.67
C SER A 64 3.79 0.61 -12.94
N ALA A 65 2.55 0.89 -13.36
CA ALA A 65 1.69 1.89 -12.74
C ALA A 65 1.20 1.41 -11.36
N ILE A 66 0.75 0.16 -11.29
CA ILE A 66 0.32 -0.47 -10.04
C ILE A 66 1.46 -0.51 -9.01
N LEU A 67 2.65 -0.97 -9.42
CA LEU A 67 3.81 -1.01 -8.53
C LEU A 67 4.20 0.37 -8.02
N LYS A 68 4.07 1.40 -8.86
CA LYS A 68 4.35 2.78 -8.47
C LYS A 68 3.37 3.28 -7.40
N GLU A 69 2.09 2.97 -7.51
CA GLU A 69 1.10 3.37 -6.50
C GLU A 69 1.28 2.62 -5.18
N MET A 70 1.56 1.31 -5.23
CA MET A 70 1.89 0.55 -4.02
C MET A 70 3.14 1.11 -3.33
N GLN A 71 4.16 1.49 -4.11
CA GLN A 71 5.37 2.12 -3.61
C GLN A 71 5.07 3.48 -2.96
N ARG A 72 4.22 4.30 -3.58
CA ARG A 72 3.77 5.59 -3.03
C ARG A 72 3.09 5.41 -1.66
N LEU A 73 2.16 4.47 -1.54
CA LEU A 73 1.47 4.15 -0.29
C LEU A 73 2.46 3.69 0.79
N ARG A 74 3.42 2.84 0.43
CA ARG A 74 4.47 2.37 1.36
C ARG A 74 5.31 3.53 1.89
N ASP A 75 5.70 4.45 1.02
CA ASP A 75 6.53 5.60 1.40
C ASP A 75 5.74 6.61 2.26
N GLU A 76 4.46 6.83 1.96
CA GLU A 76 3.56 7.63 2.78
C GLU A 76 3.41 7.08 4.21
N ALA A 77 3.22 5.77 4.35
CA ALA A 77 3.15 5.10 5.65
C ALA A 77 4.48 5.22 6.43
N MET A 78 5.62 5.05 5.75
CA MET A 78 6.94 5.18 6.35
C MET A 78 7.20 6.61 6.86
N ASP A 79 6.85 7.62 6.07
CA ASP A 79 6.95 9.03 6.47
C ASP A 79 6.02 9.36 7.64
N GLY A 80 4.80 8.83 7.64
CA GLY A 80 3.87 8.95 8.77
C GLY A 80 4.47 8.41 10.08
N MET A 81 5.09 7.23 10.02
CA MET A 81 5.75 6.62 11.18
C MET A 81 6.95 7.45 11.66
N ASN A 82 7.76 7.98 10.73
CA ASN A 82 8.88 8.87 11.06
C ASN A 82 8.41 10.14 11.77
N ARG A 83 7.32 10.77 11.29
CA ARG A 83 6.71 11.94 11.94
C ARG A 83 6.19 11.63 13.34
N LEU A 84 5.50 10.50 13.51
CA LEU A 84 5.00 10.04 14.81
C LEU A 84 6.15 9.82 15.81
N SER A 85 7.22 9.16 15.36
CA SER A 85 8.40 8.90 16.21
C SER A 85 9.09 10.20 16.64
N SER A 86 9.18 11.18 15.74
CA SER A 86 9.79 12.48 15.99
C SER A 86 8.94 13.31 16.95
N SER A 87 7.62 13.31 16.78
CA SER A 87 6.68 13.95 17.71
C SER A 87 6.76 13.36 19.12
N LYS A 88 6.83 12.03 19.25
CA LYS A 88 7.03 11.36 20.56
C LYS A 88 8.34 11.76 21.23
N LYS A 89 9.44 11.87 20.47
CA LYS A 89 10.74 12.34 20.99
C LYS A 89 10.67 13.79 21.47
N GLN A 90 10.02 14.68 20.71
CA GLN A 90 9.82 16.07 21.10
C GLN A 90 8.97 16.16 22.38
N HIS A 91 7.83 15.48 22.45
CA HIS A 91 7.00 15.43 23.65
C HIS A 91 7.74 14.93 24.88
N ALA A 92 8.57 13.88 24.75
CA ALA A 92 9.39 13.38 25.84
C ALA A 92 10.44 14.40 26.31
N ALA A 93 11.09 15.13 25.39
CA ALA A 93 12.09 16.15 25.73
C ALA A 93 11.49 17.35 26.50
N TYR A 94 10.29 17.81 26.09
CA TYR A 94 9.58 18.90 26.76
C TYR A 94 8.93 18.47 28.10
N ASN A 95 8.43 17.25 28.20
CA ASN A 95 7.83 16.77 29.47
C ASN A 95 8.88 16.38 30.52
N ASN A 96 10.09 15.97 30.13
CA ASN A 96 11.14 15.58 31.07
C ASN A 96 11.95 16.78 31.62
N SER A 97 11.80 17.97 31.04
CA SER A 97 12.41 19.21 31.55
C SER A 97 11.53 19.94 32.57
N GLY A 98 10.30 19.45 32.84
CA GLY A 98 9.38 20.01 33.83
C GLY A 98 9.51 19.46 35.26
N VAL A 99 10.46 18.56 35.54
CA VAL A 99 10.62 17.93 36.88
C VAL A 99 11.82 18.51 37.67
N TYR A 100 12.58 19.45 37.11
CA TYR A 100 13.79 20.00 37.74
C TYR A 100 13.65 21.44 38.29
N ASP A 101 12.43 21.96 38.47
CA ASP A 101 12.24 23.30 39.07
C ASP A 101 11.17 23.37 40.17
N SER A 102 10.87 22.25 40.84
CA SER A 102 10.03 22.25 42.06
C SER A 102 10.79 21.72 43.27
N PHE A 103 11.88 22.40 43.61
CA PHE A 103 12.37 22.44 44.99
C PHE A 103 12.37 23.90 45.46
N MET A 104 11.16 24.49 45.49
CA MET A 104 10.90 25.67 46.32
C MET A 104 10.99 25.21 47.78
N VAL A 105 12.16 25.37 48.36
CA VAL A 105 12.39 25.21 49.81
C VAL A 105 11.63 26.34 50.51
N ASP A 106 10.47 26.02 51.07
CA ASP A 106 9.73 26.90 51.98
C ASP A 106 10.60 27.15 53.23
N LYS A 107 11.02 28.41 53.41
CA LYS A 107 11.59 28.88 54.67
C LYS A 107 10.48 29.01 55.70
N ARG A 108 10.50 28.19 56.77
CA ARG A 108 9.86 28.58 58.04
C ARG A 108 10.72 28.25 59.27
N LYS A 109 11.13 29.37 59.89
CA LYS A 109 11.50 29.67 61.29
C LYS A 109 12.45 28.75 62.03
#